data_AF-A0AB35JW95-F1
#
_entry.id   AF-A0AB35JW95-F1
#
_cell.length_a   1.000
_cell.length_b   1.000
_cell.length_c   1.000
_cell.angle_alpha   90.00
_cell.angle_beta   90.00
_cell.angle_gamma   90.00
#
_symmetry.space_group_name_H-M   'P 1'
#
loop_
_entity.id
_entity.type
_entity.pdbx_description
1 polymer ?
#
loop_
_entity_poly.entity_id
_entity_poly.type
_entity_poly.pdbx_seq_one_letter_code
_entity_poly.pdbx_strand_id
1 'polypeptide(L)'
;MKPNQYVAPHVDTVKWNISAIDDNNASIHFSTSDVRVETLASTDPSVYVQALVEDAEDFLNGDEWREAAMERTPCEFRPAGSEATGQQVITMADRSVKFDPRKNWDNQTISKGEVLAGSIIFTEPTDSALAISHRVTILDHNLIAGFTEASMSQAADKILRDTELSAAGKIAGILSTAASTEVFSEVKPTGKPLEIAEDLIDLLTMHINQTVGTSLSDFVVLLPVSMVAVIERAAQRAGVGEIENLIGASVQPYSGTDYGLFLLPKMFTSLSYRENREGDIWKIIATRNSNAQAWDIEIMTTVDIVANGKVKVKLTEDGLQTETVAFPMITNVKLFTPVSGVSLKVSSKDLAVGASYSNAATVSPANATNQSITWTTSDSSVATVSPTGSVKGLKVGKATIKVTTAEGGFSASYTVNVTAAA
;
A
#
# COMPACT_ATOMS: atom_id res chain seq x y z
N MET A 1 -9.04 -19.84 -18.13
CA MET A 1 -7.67 -20.38 -18.29
C MET A 1 -6.92 -20.25 -16.97
N LYS A 2 -5.84 -21.03 -16.75
CA LYS A 2 -4.93 -20.84 -15.60
C LYS A 2 -4.04 -19.61 -15.87
N PRO A 3 -3.53 -18.90 -14.84
CA PRO A 3 -2.55 -17.84 -15.04
C PRO A 3 -1.36 -18.34 -15.88
N ASN A 4 -0.82 -17.49 -16.75
CA ASN A 4 0.37 -17.74 -17.59
C ASN A 4 0.23 -18.89 -18.61
N GLN A 5 -0.99 -19.20 -19.09
CA GLN A 5 -1.21 -20.15 -20.19
C GLN A 5 -2.03 -19.50 -21.31
N TYR A 6 -1.35 -18.72 -22.17
CA TYR A 6 -1.98 -17.96 -23.24
C TYR A 6 -1.44 -18.37 -24.61
N VAL A 7 -2.33 -18.39 -25.59
CA VAL A 7 -2.02 -18.65 -27.00
C VAL A 7 -2.22 -17.33 -27.72
N ALA A 8 -1.15 -16.79 -28.31
CA ALA A 8 -1.24 -15.56 -29.08
C ALA A 8 -2.24 -15.72 -30.25
N PRO A 9 -3.01 -14.68 -30.59
CA PRO A 9 -3.81 -14.67 -31.81
C PRO A 9 -2.89 -14.82 -33.02
N HIS A 10 -3.30 -15.61 -34.02
CA HIS A 10 -2.53 -15.78 -35.24
C HIS A 10 -2.50 -14.46 -36.04
N VAL A 11 -1.30 -14.03 -36.42
CA VAL A 11 -0.92 -12.72 -37.01
C VAL A 11 -1.48 -12.42 -38.42
N ASP A 12 -2.41 -13.21 -38.95
CA ASP A 12 -2.74 -13.16 -40.38
C ASP A 12 -3.79 -12.11 -40.76
N THR A 13 -4.33 -11.30 -39.85
CA THR A 13 -5.48 -10.44 -40.17
C THR A 13 -5.26 -8.93 -40.27
N VAL A 14 -4.13 -8.32 -39.92
CA VAL A 14 -4.00 -6.86 -40.08
C VAL A 14 -2.58 -6.44 -40.49
N LYS A 15 -2.45 -5.72 -41.60
CA LYS A 15 -1.21 -5.15 -42.15
C LYS A 15 -1.21 -3.61 -42.01
N TRP A 16 -0.18 -3.10 -41.32
CA TRP A 16 0.57 -1.84 -41.42
C TRP A 16 -0.05 -0.56 -42.03
N ASN A 17 0.05 0.56 -41.28
CA ASN A 17 0.92 1.72 -41.63
C ASN A 17 0.98 2.77 -40.50
N ILE A 18 2.19 3.28 -40.23
CA ILE A 18 2.54 4.27 -39.19
C ILE A 18 2.44 5.71 -39.75
N SER A 19 1.92 6.65 -38.96
CA SER A 19 2.23 8.08 -39.09
C SER A 19 2.04 8.83 -37.75
N ALA A 20 3.04 9.65 -37.41
CA ALA A 20 3.27 10.28 -36.10
C ALA A 20 2.57 11.66 -35.90
N ILE A 21 2.64 12.14 -34.64
CA ILE A 21 2.64 13.54 -34.08
C ILE A 21 1.34 13.98 -33.35
N ASP A 22 1.39 14.29 -32.03
CA ASP A 22 1.51 15.65 -31.44
C ASP A 22 1.68 15.63 -29.90
N ASP A 23 2.33 16.66 -29.35
CA ASP A 23 2.74 16.83 -27.95
C ASP A 23 1.70 17.61 -27.10
N ASN A 24 1.55 17.21 -25.83
CA ASN A 24 0.84 17.86 -24.70
C ASN A 24 -0.62 17.47 -24.42
N ASN A 25 -0.82 16.24 -23.98
CA ASN A 25 -1.59 15.89 -22.76
C ASN A 25 -1.47 14.37 -22.61
N ALA A 26 -1.29 13.87 -21.39
CA ALA A 26 -1.21 12.43 -21.16
C ALA A 26 -2.58 11.77 -21.33
N SER A 27 -2.93 11.46 -22.58
CA SER A 27 -4.16 10.75 -22.95
C SER A 27 -3.83 9.73 -24.04
N ILE A 28 -4.33 8.51 -23.84
CA ILE A 28 -4.24 7.41 -24.80
C ILE A 28 -4.96 7.81 -26.10
N HIS A 29 -4.27 7.78 -27.23
CA HIS A 29 -4.81 8.10 -28.56
C HIS A 29 -4.87 6.84 -29.44
N PHE A 30 -6.07 6.49 -29.89
CA PHE A 30 -6.29 5.28 -30.69
C PHE A 30 -5.90 5.49 -32.14
N SER A 31 -5.12 4.56 -32.71
CA SER A 31 -4.92 4.46 -34.15
C SER A 31 -6.21 3.95 -34.81
N THR A 32 -7.04 4.86 -35.31
CA THR A 32 -8.41 4.55 -35.76
C THR A 32 -8.53 4.15 -37.23
N SER A 33 -7.51 3.59 -37.90
CA SER A 33 -7.66 3.32 -39.35
C SER A 33 -8.87 2.44 -39.70
N ASP A 34 -9.32 1.60 -38.76
CA ASP A 34 -10.57 0.81 -38.85
C ASP A 34 -11.67 1.20 -37.84
N VAL A 35 -11.40 2.12 -36.90
CA VAL A 35 -12.45 2.76 -36.09
C VAL A 35 -12.99 3.93 -36.92
N ARG A 36 -14.15 3.73 -37.58
CA ARG A 36 -14.73 4.77 -38.42
C ARG A 36 -14.88 6.07 -37.63
N VAL A 37 -14.61 7.19 -38.31
CA VAL A 37 -14.77 8.59 -37.86
C VAL A 37 -15.96 8.76 -36.92
N GLU A 38 -15.81 9.59 -35.87
CA GLU A 38 -16.71 10.00 -34.75
C GLU A 38 -18.25 9.81 -34.87
N THR A 39 -18.81 9.62 -36.06
CA THR A 39 -20.23 9.45 -36.36
C THR A 39 -20.68 8.00 -36.62
N LEU A 40 -19.79 7.00 -36.65
CA LEU A 40 -20.15 5.61 -36.96
C LEU A 40 -19.52 4.60 -35.98
N ALA A 41 -20.35 3.96 -35.16
CA ALA A 41 -19.91 2.93 -34.23
C ALA A 41 -19.45 1.66 -34.97
N SER A 42 -18.25 1.15 -34.64
CA SER A 42 -17.84 -0.21 -35.02
C SER A 42 -18.46 -1.22 -34.06
N THR A 43 -18.87 -2.38 -34.56
CA THR A 43 -19.48 -3.44 -33.76
C THR A 43 -18.60 -4.68 -33.64
N ASP A 44 -17.38 -4.65 -34.20
CA ASP A 44 -16.47 -5.80 -34.19
C ASP A 44 -15.64 -5.83 -32.90
N PRO A 45 -15.79 -6.84 -32.03
CA PRO A 45 -15.00 -6.96 -30.80
C PRO A 45 -13.50 -7.08 -31.03
N SER A 46 -13.06 -7.63 -32.16
CA SER A 46 -11.63 -7.78 -32.46
C SER A 46 -10.97 -6.43 -32.71
N VAL A 47 -11.65 -5.51 -33.41
CA VAL A 47 -11.17 -4.14 -33.64
C VAL A 47 -11.05 -3.38 -32.32
N TYR A 48 -12.06 -3.50 -31.44
CA TYR A 48 -12.02 -2.87 -30.10
C TYR A 48 -10.83 -3.35 -29.27
N VAL A 49 -10.61 -4.67 -29.25
CA VAL A 49 -9.57 -5.30 -28.44
C VAL A 49 -8.19 -4.99 -29.00
N GLN A 50 -8.02 -5.01 -30.32
CA GLN A 50 -6.75 -4.66 -30.96
C GLN A 50 -6.35 -3.22 -30.66
N ALA A 51 -7.27 -2.27 -30.86
CA ALA A 51 -7.00 -0.86 -30.57
C ALA A 51 -6.61 -0.65 -29.09
N LEU A 52 -7.31 -1.30 -28.15
CA LEU A 52 -6.94 -1.24 -26.74
C LEU A 52 -5.56 -1.84 -26.42
N VAL A 53 -5.15 -2.89 -27.13
CA VAL A 53 -3.85 -3.54 -26.90
C VAL A 53 -2.72 -2.69 -27.46
N GLU A 54 -2.84 -2.24 -28.71
CA GLU A 54 -1.82 -1.43 -29.38
C GLU A 54 -1.57 -0.14 -28.59
N ASP A 55 -2.62 0.57 -28.21
CA ASP A 55 -2.53 1.78 -27.42
C ASP A 55 -1.94 1.57 -26.02
N ALA A 56 -2.31 0.46 -25.37
CA ALA A 56 -1.75 0.12 -24.07
C ALA A 56 -0.27 -0.26 -24.18
N GLU A 57 0.14 -0.94 -25.26
CA GLU A 57 1.54 -1.25 -25.54
C GLU A 57 2.35 0.02 -25.78
N ASP A 58 1.84 0.94 -26.59
CA ASP A 58 2.49 2.21 -26.91
C ASP A 58 2.64 3.09 -25.66
N PHE A 59 1.58 3.26 -24.87
CA PHE A 59 1.65 4.07 -23.65
C PHE A 59 2.52 3.42 -22.57
N LEU A 60 2.23 2.17 -22.18
CA LEU A 60 2.90 1.53 -21.02
C LEU A 60 4.40 1.25 -21.26
N ASN A 61 4.84 1.14 -22.51
CA ASN A 61 6.24 0.93 -22.86
C ASN A 61 6.93 2.20 -23.37
N GLY A 62 6.19 3.29 -23.57
CA GLY A 62 6.70 4.59 -23.98
C GLY A 62 7.37 5.38 -22.86
N ASP A 63 8.05 6.47 -23.26
CA ASP A 63 8.72 7.39 -22.33
C ASP A 63 7.74 8.11 -21.40
N GLU A 64 6.53 8.39 -21.89
CA GLU A 64 5.47 9.05 -21.14
C GLU A 64 5.09 8.29 -19.87
N TRP A 65 4.87 6.97 -19.98
CA TRP A 65 4.59 6.16 -18.80
C TRP A 65 5.80 6.05 -17.87
N ARG A 66 7.02 6.00 -18.42
CA ARG A 66 8.25 5.97 -17.61
C ARG A 66 8.39 7.22 -16.74
N GLU A 67 8.14 8.39 -17.33
CA GLU A 67 8.14 9.68 -16.60
C GLU A 67 7.06 9.70 -15.52
N ALA A 68 5.83 9.31 -15.88
CA ALA A 68 4.71 9.24 -14.92
C ALA A 68 5.03 8.28 -13.76
N ALA A 69 5.60 7.11 -14.04
CA ALA A 69 5.98 6.13 -13.02
C ALA A 69 7.07 6.65 -12.07
N MET A 70 8.07 7.40 -12.57
CA MET A 70 9.14 7.99 -11.76
C MET A 70 8.66 9.16 -10.90
N GLU A 71 7.69 9.94 -11.38
CA GLU A 71 7.08 11.01 -10.60
C GLU A 71 6.23 10.46 -9.44
N ARG A 72 5.49 9.40 -9.74
CA ARG A 72 4.54 8.75 -8.84
C ARG A 72 5.18 7.81 -7.84
N THR A 73 6.29 7.16 -8.20
CA THR A 73 7.02 6.26 -7.32
C THR A 73 8.53 6.37 -7.57
N PRO A 74 9.38 6.39 -6.53
CA PRO A 74 10.82 6.34 -6.76
C PRO A 74 11.18 5.00 -7.40
N CYS A 75 11.43 4.99 -8.71
CA CYS A 75 11.64 3.78 -9.48
C CYS A 75 12.76 3.91 -10.52
N GLU A 76 13.30 2.78 -10.94
CA GLU A 76 14.25 2.65 -12.05
C GLU A 76 13.74 1.64 -13.08
N PHE A 77 14.32 1.71 -14.28
CA PHE A 77 14.10 0.75 -15.35
C PHE A 77 15.43 0.11 -15.70
N ARG A 78 15.49 -1.22 -15.64
CA ARG A 78 16.75 -1.95 -15.85
C ARG A 78 16.68 -2.86 -17.08
N PRO A 79 17.75 -2.93 -17.88
CA PRO A 79 17.82 -3.82 -19.04
C PRO A 79 17.63 -5.30 -18.69
N ALA A 80 17.13 -6.07 -19.65
CA ALA A 80 16.98 -7.52 -19.48
C ALA A 80 18.28 -8.22 -19.04
N GLY A 81 18.18 -8.99 -17.96
CA GLY A 81 19.30 -9.77 -17.42
C GLY A 81 20.29 -8.96 -16.60
N SER A 82 20.04 -7.67 -16.36
CA SER A 82 20.81 -6.87 -15.39
C SER A 82 20.27 -7.04 -13.96
N GLU A 83 21.15 -6.87 -12.98
CA GLU A 83 20.78 -6.76 -11.57
C GLU A 83 20.27 -5.35 -11.26
N ALA A 84 19.51 -5.21 -10.18
CA ALA A 84 18.99 -3.89 -9.78
C ALA A 84 20.13 -3.00 -9.28
N THR A 85 20.02 -1.70 -9.49
CA THR A 85 21.09 -0.77 -9.13
C THR A 85 21.15 -0.61 -7.62
N GLY A 86 22.26 -1.04 -7.03
CA GLY A 86 22.59 -0.76 -5.64
C GLY A 86 22.81 0.75 -5.43
N GLN A 87 22.12 1.35 -4.47
CA GLN A 87 22.33 2.75 -4.10
C GLN A 87 23.55 2.89 -3.21
N GLN A 88 24.15 4.08 -3.14
CA GLN A 88 25.22 4.39 -2.20
C GLN A 88 24.98 5.76 -1.57
N VAL A 89 24.82 5.79 -0.24
CA VAL A 89 24.59 7.04 0.50
C VAL A 89 25.75 7.29 1.45
N ILE A 90 26.44 8.40 1.25
CA ILE A 90 27.51 8.83 2.17
C ILE A 90 26.85 9.61 3.31
N THR A 91 26.83 9.02 4.50
CA THR A 91 26.30 9.68 5.71
C THR A 91 27.39 10.55 6.38
N MET A 92 27.00 11.73 6.88
CA MET A 92 27.90 12.61 7.63
C MET A 92 28.07 12.08 9.05
N ALA A 93 29.31 11.83 9.47
CA ALA A 93 29.62 11.45 10.84
C ALA A 93 29.71 12.69 11.73
N ASP A 94 28.87 12.78 12.76
CA ASP A 94 29.07 13.77 13.82
C ASP A 94 30.26 13.32 14.69
N ARG A 95 31.33 14.11 14.67
CA ARG A 95 32.54 13.91 15.49
C ARG A 95 32.68 14.99 16.57
N SER A 96 31.60 15.71 16.85
CA SER A 96 31.58 16.75 17.86
C SER A 96 31.90 16.16 19.23
N VAL A 97 32.79 16.82 19.96
CA VAL A 97 33.15 16.44 21.33
C VAL A 97 32.87 17.61 22.26
N LYS A 98 32.40 17.31 23.47
CA LYS A 98 32.32 18.32 24.53
C LYS A 98 33.72 18.55 25.10
N PHE A 99 34.15 19.80 25.15
CA PHE A 99 35.41 20.18 25.79
C PHE A 99 35.20 21.32 26.78
N ASP A 100 36.12 21.44 27.74
CA ASP A 100 36.16 22.54 28.70
C ASP A 100 36.72 23.80 28.01
N PRO A 101 35.96 24.90 27.90
CA PRO A 101 36.38 26.11 27.18
C PRO A 101 37.58 26.83 27.84
N ARG A 102 37.97 26.44 29.06
CA ARG A 102 39.17 26.95 29.74
C ARG A 102 40.45 26.22 29.34
N LYS A 103 40.35 25.15 28.54
CA LYS A 103 41.46 24.35 28.05
C LYS A 103 41.64 24.54 26.54
N ASN A 104 42.90 24.54 26.07
CA ASN A 104 43.18 24.57 24.63
C ASN A 104 42.78 23.23 24.00
N TRP A 105 41.85 23.26 23.05
CA TRP A 105 41.35 22.08 22.36
C TRP A 105 42.27 21.60 21.23
N ASP A 106 43.03 22.53 20.63
CA ASP A 106 43.83 22.38 19.41
C ASP A 106 45.01 21.37 19.50
N ASN A 107 45.24 20.74 20.65
CA ASN A 107 46.34 19.79 20.86
C ASN A 107 45.99 18.61 21.79
N GLN A 108 44.71 18.32 22.03
CA GLN A 108 44.30 17.22 22.89
C GLN A 108 43.92 15.96 22.09
N THR A 109 44.56 14.83 22.40
CA THR A 109 44.13 13.51 21.91
C THR A 109 42.85 13.12 22.63
N ILE A 110 41.71 13.24 21.95
CA ILE A 110 40.44 12.71 22.45
C ILE A 110 40.52 11.19 22.35
N SER A 111 40.34 10.46 23.46
CA SER A 111 40.10 9.03 23.44
C SER A 111 38.92 8.78 22.50
N LYS A 112 39.19 8.13 21.35
CA LYS A 112 38.21 7.85 20.29
C LYS A 112 36.83 7.61 20.91
N GLY A 113 35.89 8.52 20.65
CA GLY A 113 34.48 8.14 20.75
C GLY A 113 34.27 6.92 19.85
N GLU A 114 33.34 6.05 20.22
CA GLU A 114 32.88 4.99 19.32
C GLU A 114 32.29 5.66 18.08
N VAL A 115 33.14 5.89 17.07
CA VAL A 115 32.71 6.43 15.80
C VAL A 115 32.08 5.28 15.06
N LEU A 116 30.75 5.29 14.91
CA LEU A 116 30.12 4.64 13.76
C LEU A 116 30.68 5.34 12.53
N ALA A 117 31.71 4.74 11.94
CA ALA A 117 32.39 5.26 10.76
C ALA A 117 31.38 5.38 9.61
N GLY A 118 31.44 6.49 8.87
CA GLY A 118 30.66 6.85 7.68
C GLY A 118 30.20 5.65 6.87
N SER A 119 29.07 5.07 7.28
CA SER A 119 28.51 3.91 6.64
C SER A 119 27.91 4.40 5.34
N ILE A 120 28.57 4.01 4.24
CA ILE A 120 27.90 3.97 2.94
C ILE A 120 26.68 3.08 3.17
N ILE A 121 25.48 3.66 3.10
CA ILE A 121 24.26 2.86 2.98
C ILE A 121 24.31 2.29 1.57
N PHE A 122 24.33 0.97 1.43
CA PHE A 122 24.19 0.32 0.15
C PHE A 122 22.97 -0.58 0.15
N THR A 123 22.28 -0.67 -0.98
CA THR A 123 21.23 -1.67 -1.17
C THR A 123 21.86 -2.91 -1.79
N GLU A 124 21.58 -4.08 -1.22
CA GLU A 124 21.90 -5.37 -1.86
C GLU A 124 20.76 -5.77 -2.81
N PRO A 125 21.00 -6.71 -3.75
CA PRO A 125 19.95 -7.25 -4.61
C PRO A 125 18.72 -7.68 -3.80
N THR A 126 17.56 -7.47 -4.39
CA THR A 126 16.26 -7.58 -3.73
C THR A 126 15.93 -9.03 -3.39
N ASP A 127 15.50 -9.31 -2.16
CA ASP A 127 14.99 -10.65 -1.78
C ASP A 127 13.56 -10.90 -2.28
N SER A 128 12.90 -9.87 -2.82
CA SER A 128 11.49 -9.90 -3.22
C SER A 128 11.27 -9.25 -4.58
N ALA A 129 10.61 -10.00 -5.46
CA ALA A 129 10.12 -9.53 -6.75
C ALA A 129 8.60 -9.71 -6.81
N LEU A 130 7.93 -8.78 -7.47
CA LEU A 130 6.49 -8.80 -7.70
C LEU A 130 6.23 -9.02 -9.19
N ALA A 131 5.60 -10.13 -9.53
CA ALA A 131 4.95 -10.31 -10.81
C ALA A 131 3.53 -9.71 -10.72
N ILE A 132 3.30 -8.66 -11.50
CA ILE A 132 1.99 -8.02 -11.64
C ILE A 132 1.32 -8.66 -12.85
N SER A 133 0.10 -9.13 -12.67
CA SER A 133 -0.78 -9.62 -13.72
C SER A 133 -2.21 -9.17 -13.37
N HIS A 134 -2.84 -8.52 -14.33
CA HIS A 134 -4.22 -8.07 -14.27
C HIS A 134 -4.93 -8.51 -15.54
N ARG A 135 -6.13 -9.06 -15.40
CA ARG A 135 -6.93 -9.53 -16.53
C ARG A 135 -8.25 -8.77 -16.61
N VAL A 136 -8.56 -8.29 -17.79
CA VAL A 136 -9.86 -7.73 -18.16
C VAL A 136 -10.52 -8.64 -19.18
N THR A 137 -11.81 -8.93 -18.97
CA THR A 137 -12.59 -9.74 -19.90
C THR A 137 -13.61 -8.84 -20.61
N ILE A 138 -13.50 -8.74 -21.93
CA ILE A 138 -14.41 -7.98 -22.80
C ILE A 138 -15.34 -8.99 -23.46
N LEU A 139 -16.61 -8.96 -23.09
CA LEU A 139 -17.62 -9.86 -23.65
C LEU A 139 -18.07 -9.32 -25.01
N ASP A 140 -18.15 -10.19 -26.02
CA ASP A 140 -18.57 -9.79 -27.38
C ASP A 140 -19.94 -9.10 -27.35
N HIS A 141 -20.84 -9.58 -26.49
CA HIS A 141 -22.18 -9.03 -26.38
C HIS A 141 -22.24 -7.59 -25.89
N ASN A 142 -21.22 -7.12 -25.16
CA ASN A 142 -21.16 -5.73 -24.70
C ASN A 142 -20.87 -4.76 -25.84
N LEU A 143 -20.31 -5.25 -26.96
CA LEU A 143 -19.91 -4.44 -28.11
C LEU A 143 -20.89 -4.54 -29.28
N ILE A 144 -21.98 -5.33 -29.15
CA ILE A 144 -22.99 -5.51 -30.21
C ILE A 144 -23.69 -4.18 -30.57
N ALA A 145 -23.87 -3.29 -29.60
CA ALA A 145 -24.45 -1.96 -29.82
C ALA A 145 -23.46 -0.97 -30.48
N GLY A 146 -22.22 -1.40 -30.67
CA GLY A 146 -21.11 -0.62 -31.16
C GLY A 146 -20.43 0.24 -30.09
N PHE A 147 -19.25 0.76 -30.42
CA PHE A 147 -18.46 1.63 -29.55
C PHE A 147 -17.96 2.87 -30.31
N THR A 148 -17.63 3.90 -29.54
CA THR A 148 -16.99 5.13 -30.02
C THR A 148 -15.58 5.23 -29.45
N GLU A 149 -14.73 6.04 -30.08
CA GLU A 149 -13.39 6.37 -29.57
C GLU A 149 -13.45 6.91 -28.13
N ALA A 150 -14.35 7.87 -27.85
CA ALA A 150 -14.49 8.44 -26.51
C ALA A 150 -14.86 7.39 -25.45
N SER A 151 -15.77 6.46 -25.76
CA SER A 151 -16.11 5.36 -24.85
C SER A 151 -14.97 4.36 -24.65
N MET A 152 -14.14 4.16 -25.68
CA MET A 152 -12.99 3.27 -25.64
C MET A 152 -11.85 3.89 -24.82
N SER A 153 -11.59 5.19 -25.01
CA SER A 153 -10.66 6.00 -24.20
C SER A 153 -10.99 5.94 -22.72
N GLN A 154 -12.25 6.18 -22.35
CA GLN A 154 -12.71 6.08 -20.96
C GLN A 154 -12.51 4.67 -20.38
N ALA A 155 -12.70 3.62 -21.19
CA ALA A 155 -12.46 2.25 -20.76
C ALA A 155 -10.96 1.98 -20.55
N ALA A 156 -10.11 2.42 -21.46
CA ALA A 156 -8.66 2.30 -21.37
C ALA A 156 -8.10 3.00 -20.13
N ASP A 157 -8.45 4.28 -19.92
CA ASP A 157 -8.04 5.07 -18.77
C ASP A 157 -8.42 4.39 -17.45
N LYS A 158 -9.64 3.85 -17.39
CA LYS A 158 -10.11 3.12 -16.21
C LYS A 158 -9.30 1.85 -15.98
N ILE A 159 -9.00 1.08 -17.01
CA ILE A 159 -8.21 -0.15 -16.92
C ILE A 159 -6.79 0.16 -16.42
N LEU A 160 -6.15 1.20 -16.97
CA LEU A 160 -4.82 1.61 -16.55
C LEU A 160 -4.82 2.08 -15.09
N ARG A 161 -5.76 2.95 -14.72
CA ARG A 161 -5.90 3.44 -13.35
C ARG A 161 -6.13 2.29 -12.35
N ASP A 162 -7.02 1.35 -12.66
CA ASP A 162 -7.27 0.19 -11.78
C ASP A 162 -6.03 -0.70 -11.67
N THR A 163 -5.28 -0.87 -12.77
CA THR A 163 -4.02 -1.63 -12.82
C THR A 163 -2.97 -0.97 -11.92
N GLU A 164 -2.79 0.34 -12.04
CA GLU A 164 -1.86 1.15 -11.26
C GLU A 164 -2.19 1.12 -9.76
N LEU A 165 -3.44 1.44 -9.38
CA LEU A 165 -3.88 1.44 -7.98
C LEU A 165 -3.75 0.06 -7.34
N SER A 166 -3.99 -1.00 -8.11
CA SER A 166 -3.85 -2.37 -7.63
C SER A 166 -2.39 -2.81 -7.54
N ALA A 167 -1.54 -2.40 -8.50
CA ALA A 167 -0.09 -2.58 -8.44
C ALA A 167 0.51 -1.90 -7.20
N ALA A 168 0.17 -0.63 -6.97
CA ALA A 168 0.59 0.13 -5.80
C ALA A 168 0.13 -0.55 -4.49
N GLY A 169 -1.04 -1.20 -4.47
CA GLY A 169 -1.54 -1.93 -3.30
C GLY A 169 -0.72 -3.19 -2.99
N LYS A 170 -0.30 -3.91 -4.02
CA LYS A 170 0.61 -5.06 -3.88
C LYS A 170 1.99 -4.60 -3.38
N ILE A 171 2.49 -3.48 -3.90
CA ILE A 171 3.74 -2.84 -3.43
C ILE A 171 3.61 -2.45 -1.95
N ALA A 172 2.55 -1.73 -1.56
CA ALA A 172 2.28 -1.35 -0.17
C ALA A 172 2.28 -2.58 0.77
N GLY A 173 1.67 -3.69 0.32
CA GLY A 173 1.66 -4.94 1.06
C GLY A 173 3.07 -5.49 1.33
N ILE A 174 3.94 -5.50 0.33
CA ILE A 174 5.33 -5.97 0.50
C ILE A 174 6.11 -5.01 1.39
N LEU A 175 6.03 -3.70 1.12
CA LEU A 175 6.70 -2.66 1.92
C LEU A 175 6.28 -2.71 3.39
N SER A 176 5.03 -3.07 3.70
CA SER A 176 4.52 -3.18 5.08
C SER A 176 5.23 -4.24 5.93
N THR A 177 5.97 -5.15 5.29
CA THR A 177 6.71 -6.25 5.91
C THR A 177 8.22 -6.22 5.63
N ALA A 178 8.69 -5.26 4.85
CA ALA A 178 10.09 -5.14 4.48
C ALA A 178 10.96 -4.73 5.69
N ALA A 179 12.17 -5.29 5.79
CA ALA A 179 13.07 -5.04 6.92
C ALA A 179 13.58 -3.58 6.99
N SER A 180 13.50 -2.86 5.87
CA SER A 180 13.88 -1.46 5.72
C SER A 180 12.72 -0.48 5.89
N THR A 181 11.57 -0.97 6.33
CA THR A 181 10.42 -0.14 6.68
C THR A 181 10.37 0.03 8.18
N GLU A 182 10.55 1.26 8.65
CA GLU A 182 10.24 1.64 10.02
C GLU A 182 8.74 1.88 10.16
N VAL A 183 8.13 1.35 11.23
CA VAL A 183 6.67 1.36 11.40
C VAL A 183 6.30 2.16 12.64
N PHE A 184 5.47 3.17 12.46
CA PHE A 184 4.82 3.94 13.51
C PHE A 184 3.33 3.63 13.54
N SER A 185 2.69 3.80 14.71
CA SER A 185 1.25 3.60 14.87
C SER A 185 0.64 4.86 15.47
N GLU A 186 -0.30 5.45 14.75
CA GLU A 186 -0.88 6.76 15.08
C GLU A 186 -2.40 6.69 15.07
N VAL A 187 -3.03 7.53 15.90
CA VAL A 187 -4.48 7.63 15.91
C VAL A 187 -4.95 8.23 14.60
N LYS A 188 -5.90 7.57 13.94
CA LYS A 188 -6.50 8.06 12.70
C LYS A 188 -7.13 9.43 12.94
N PRO A 189 -6.75 10.48 12.17
CA PRO A 189 -7.38 11.79 12.29
C PRO A 189 -8.90 11.75 12.09
N THR A 190 -9.61 12.59 12.83
CA THR A 190 -11.07 12.69 12.79
C THR A 190 -11.50 14.15 12.77
N GLY A 191 -12.66 14.45 12.17
CA GLY A 191 -13.17 15.81 12.11
C GLY A 191 -13.64 16.19 10.72
N LYS A 192 -13.58 17.47 10.39
CA LYS A 192 -13.88 17.95 9.04
C LYS A 192 -12.74 17.59 8.08
N PRO A 193 -12.99 17.55 6.76
CA PRO A 193 -11.96 17.19 5.78
C PRO A 193 -10.66 18.00 5.88
N LEU A 194 -10.76 19.32 6.15
CA LEU A 194 -9.58 20.18 6.31
C LEU A 194 -8.77 19.82 7.55
N GLU A 195 -9.43 19.67 8.70
CA GLU A 195 -8.79 19.26 9.96
C GLU A 195 -8.09 17.89 9.80
N ILE A 196 -8.77 16.93 9.15
CA ILE A 196 -8.18 15.61 8.84
C ILE A 196 -6.93 15.74 7.97
N ALA A 197 -6.94 16.63 6.96
CA ALA A 197 -5.80 16.81 6.06
C ALA A 197 -4.62 17.51 6.76
N GLU A 198 -4.88 18.53 7.57
CA GLU A 198 -3.86 19.22 8.39
C GLU A 198 -3.20 18.24 9.37
N ASP A 199 -4.00 17.50 10.15
CA ASP A 199 -3.50 16.48 11.07
C ASP A 199 -2.68 15.41 10.32
N LEU A 200 -3.09 15.02 9.11
CA LEU A 200 -2.36 14.06 8.29
C LEU A 200 -0.99 14.60 7.85
N ILE A 201 -0.93 15.87 7.44
CA ILE A 201 0.32 16.53 7.03
C ILE A 201 1.27 16.64 8.22
N ASP A 202 0.75 16.99 9.40
CA ASP A 202 1.54 17.04 10.63
C ASP A 202 2.09 15.65 10.99
N LEU A 203 1.25 14.60 10.93
CA LEU A 203 1.68 13.22 11.14
C LEU A 203 2.79 12.82 10.16
N LEU A 204 2.63 13.09 8.86
CA LEU A 204 3.65 12.78 7.86
C LEU A 204 4.95 13.55 8.13
N THR A 205 4.86 14.83 8.51
CA THR A 205 6.01 15.69 8.77
C THR A 205 6.80 15.26 10.01
N MET A 206 6.10 14.88 11.09
CA MET A 206 6.73 14.38 12.32
C MET A 206 7.50 13.08 12.12
N HIS A 207 7.09 12.28 11.13
CA HIS A 207 7.66 10.97 10.82
C HIS A 207 8.65 11.01 9.64
N ILE A 208 9.13 12.19 9.23
CA ILE A 208 10.19 12.29 8.22
C ILE A 208 11.49 11.70 8.76
N ASN A 209 12.03 10.70 8.07
CA ASN A 209 13.39 10.23 8.31
C ASN A 209 14.41 11.21 7.73
N GLN A 210 15.01 12.00 8.62
CA GLN A 210 15.98 13.05 8.30
C GLN A 210 17.27 12.54 7.62
N THR A 211 17.53 11.24 7.65
CA THR A 211 18.71 10.65 6.99
C THR A 211 18.53 10.58 5.48
N VAL A 212 17.28 10.48 5.01
CA VAL A 212 16.95 10.23 3.59
C VAL A 212 16.15 11.35 2.93
N GLY A 213 15.73 12.35 3.69
CA GLY A 213 15.07 13.56 3.19
C GLY A 213 14.91 14.58 4.32
N THR A 214 14.75 15.85 3.99
CA THR A 214 14.69 16.96 4.96
C THR A 214 13.32 17.61 5.05
N SER A 215 12.51 17.48 4.00
CA SER A 215 11.14 17.98 3.93
C SER A 215 10.22 16.96 3.27
N LEU A 216 8.91 17.14 3.45
CA LEU A 216 7.90 16.22 2.90
C LEU A 216 8.00 16.11 1.37
N SER A 217 8.39 17.20 0.69
CA SER A 217 8.61 17.25 -0.77
C SER A 217 9.66 16.26 -1.28
N ASP A 218 10.60 15.85 -0.43
CA ASP A 218 11.66 14.88 -0.74
C ASP A 218 11.11 13.44 -0.78
N PHE A 219 9.82 13.25 -0.48
CA PHE A 219 9.16 11.96 -0.43
C PHE A 219 7.99 11.90 -1.41
N VAL A 220 7.66 10.67 -1.80
CA VAL A 220 6.36 10.29 -2.33
C VAL A 220 5.54 9.72 -1.17
N VAL A 221 4.30 10.19 -1.03
CA VAL A 221 3.33 9.67 -0.06
C VAL A 221 2.48 8.59 -0.72
N LEU A 222 2.73 7.33 -0.37
CA LEU A 222 1.89 6.20 -0.80
C LEU A 222 0.75 6.02 0.22
N LEU A 223 -0.50 6.17 -0.21
CA LEU A 223 -1.67 6.21 0.68
C LEU A 223 -2.89 5.45 0.14
N PRO A 224 -3.81 4.96 0.99
CA PRO A 224 -4.96 4.21 0.52
C PRO A 224 -5.98 5.10 -0.21
N VAL A 225 -6.59 4.60 -1.28
CA VAL A 225 -7.63 5.30 -2.08
C VAL A 225 -8.82 5.76 -1.24
N SER A 226 -9.09 5.11 -0.11
CA SER A 226 -10.16 5.48 0.83
C SER A 226 -9.94 6.85 1.47
N MET A 227 -8.70 7.36 1.48
CA MET A 227 -8.36 8.68 2.02
C MET A 227 -8.35 9.78 0.96
N VAL A 228 -8.14 9.43 -0.31
CA VAL A 228 -8.02 10.39 -1.43
C VAL A 228 -9.23 11.33 -1.48
N ALA A 229 -10.45 10.81 -1.46
CA ALA A 229 -11.66 11.63 -1.58
C ALA A 229 -11.82 12.66 -0.43
N VAL A 230 -11.34 12.34 0.77
CA VAL A 230 -11.38 13.27 1.91
C VAL A 230 -10.35 14.38 1.72
N ILE A 231 -9.15 14.02 1.28
CA ILE A 231 -8.05 14.98 1.09
C ILE A 231 -8.27 15.84 -0.16
N GLU A 232 -8.78 15.30 -1.26
CA GLU A 232 -9.21 16.08 -2.45
C GLU A 232 -10.27 17.12 -2.07
N ARG A 233 -11.23 16.75 -1.22
CA ARG A 233 -12.22 17.69 -0.71
C ARG A 233 -11.60 18.77 0.18
N ALA A 234 -10.56 18.43 0.92
CA ALA A 234 -9.78 19.40 1.70
C ALA A 234 -9.02 20.34 0.77
N ALA A 235 -8.38 19.82 -0.28
CA ALA A 235 -7.65 20.58 -1.30
C ALA A 235 -8.57 21.62 -1.96
N GLN A 236 -9.72 21.17 -2.46
CA GLN A 236 -10.74 22.07 -3.03
C GLN A 236 -11.18 23.17 -2.07
N ARG A 237 -11.34 22.85 -0.77
CA ARG A 237 -11.74 23.84 0.26
C ARG A 237 -10.61 24.82 0.59
N ALA A 238 -9.37 24.37 0.55
CA ALA A 238 -8.19 25.21 0.71
C ALA A 238 -7.88 26.05 -0.55
N GLY A 239 -8.61 25.84 -1.65
CA GLY A 239 -8.39 26.54 -2.91
C GLY A 239 -7.17 26.04 -3.69
N VAL A 240 -6.68 24.84 -3.37
CA VAL A 240 -5.61 24.18 -4.13
C VAL A 240 -6.21 23.12 -5.05
N GLY A 241 -5.74 23.06 -6.30
CA GLY A 241 -6.35 22.25 -7.35
C GLY A 241 -6.10 20.74 -7.23
N GLU A 242 -5.02 20.37 -6.55
CA GLU A 242 -4.52 18.98 -6.49
C GLU A 242 -4.13 18.61 -5.07
N ILE A 243 -4.18 17.31 -4.77
CA ILE A 243 -3.85 16.76 -3.46
C ILE A 243 -2.36 16.96 -3.13
N GLU A 244 -1.49 16.87 -4.13
CA GLU A 244 -0.04 17.05 -4.04
C GLU A 244 0.30 18.47 -3.57
N ASN A 245 -0.44 19.47 -4.06
CA ASN A 245 -0.29 20.87 -3.64
C ASN A 245 -0.75 21.11 -2.20
N LEU A 246 -1.72 20.34 -1.71
CA LEU A 246 -2.14 20.40 -0.31
C LEU A 246 -1.12 19.72 0.60
N ILE A 247 -0.69 18.51 0.25
CA ILE A 247 0.22 17.70 1.07
C ILE A 247 1.66 18.26 1.03
N GLY A 248 2.06 18.88 -0.08
CA GLY A 248 3.43 19.34 -0.30
C GLY A 248 4.39 18.23 -0.73
N ALA A 249 3.86 17.13 -1.27
CA ALA A 249 4.60 15.98 -1.77
C ALA A 249 3.84 15.28 -2.90
N SER A 250 4.57 14.51 -3.71
CA SER A 250 3.96 13.64 -4.71
C SER A 250 3.14 12.56 -4.01
N VAL A 251 1.99 12.20 -4.57
CA VAL A 251 1.08 11.23 -3.96
C VAL A 251 0.88 10.04 -4.88
N GLN A 252 0.99 8.84 -4.31
CA GLN A 252 0.59 7.60 -4.97
C GLN A 252 -0.56 6.95 -4.21
N PRO A 253 -1.78 6.97 -4.74
CA PRO A 253 -2.86 6.21 -4.14
C PRO A 253 -2.70 4.70 -4.41
N TYR A 254 -3.20 3.87 -3.48
CA TYR A 254 -3.26 2.42 -3.66
C TYR A 254 -4.59 1.82 -3.22
N SER A 255 -4.99 0.73 -3.87
CA SER A 255 -6.21 -0.02 -3.59
C SER A 255 -5.93 -1.35 -2.89
N GLY A 256 -6.97 -1.97 -2.33
CA GLY A 256 -6.87 -3.23 -1.61
C GLY A 256 -6.81 -3.04 -0.10
N THR A 257 -6.02 -3.86 0.59
CA THR A 257 -5.85 -3.80 2.04
C THR A 257 -5.19 -2.48 2.44
N ASP A 258 -5.73 -1.79 3.44
CA ASP A 258 -5.10 -0.61 4.03
C ASP A 258 -3.87 -1.03 4.85
N TYR A 259 -2.69 -0.63 4.38
CA TYR A 259 -1.40 -0.91 5.02
C TYR A 259 -0.83 0.31 5.76
N GLY A 260 -1.56 1.43 5.82
CA GLY A 260 -1.09 2.72 6.33
C GLY A 260 -0.58 3.65 5.24
N LEU A 261 0.12 4.70 5.68
CA LEU A 261 0.74 5.70 4.83
C LEU A 261 2.23 5.39 4.74
N PHE A 262 2.84 5.49 3.56
CA PHE A 262 4.28 5.33 3.42
C PHE A 262 4.93 6.61 2.92
N LEU A 263 6.07 6.96 3.51
CA LEU A 263 7.01 7.96 3.01
C LEU A 263 8.12 7.24 2.25
N LEU A 264 8.09 7.36 0.92
CA LEU A 264 9.12 6.79 0.03
C LEU A 264 10.08 7.92 -0.39
N PRO A 265 11.36 7.88 0.02
CA PRO A 265 12.29 8.96 -0.31
C PRO A 265 12.62 8.99 -1.81
N LYS A 266 12.44 10.14 -2.46
CA LYS A 266 12.65 10.32 -3.91
C LYS A 266 14.10 10.13 -4.35
N MET A 267 15.06 10.41 -3.47
CA MET A 267 16.48 10.20 -3.76
C MET A 267 16.87 8.72 -3.86
N PHE A 268 15.98 7.82 -3.48
CA PHE A 268 16.24 6.39 -3.39
C PHE A 268 15.16 5.60 -4.12
N THR A 269 15.56 4.98 -5.23
CA THR A 269 14.78 3.96 -5.92
C THR A 269 14.22 2.93 -4.93
N SER A 270 12.91 2.83 -4.88
CA SER A 270 12.15 1.84 -4.11
C SER A 270 11.73 0.64 -4.96
N LEU A 271 11.63 0.85 -6.28
CA LEU A 271 11.16 -0.12 -7.25
C LEU A 271 12.08 -0.21 -8.47
N SER A 272 12.34 -1.41 -8.97
CA SER A 272 13.12 -1.64 -10.19
C SER A 272 12.29 -2.45 -11.18
N TYR A 273 11.79 -1.81 -12.24
CA TYR A 273 11.06 -2.46 -13.31
C TYR A 273 12.01 -3.21 -14.24
N ARG A 274 11.65 -4.46 -14.59
CA ARG A 274 12.45 -5.30 -15.48
C ARG A 274 12.03 -5.10 -16.93
N GLU A 275 12.98 -4.71 -17.77
CA GLU A 275 12.78 -4.74 -19.22
C GLU A 275 12.90 -6.17 -19.76
N ASN A 276 12.13 -6.46 -20.80
CA ASN A 276 12.31 -7.63 -21.64
C ASN A 276 13.49 -7.41 -22.61
N ARG A 277 13.76 -8.37 -23.50
CA ARG A 277 14.88 -8.27 -24.46
C ARG A 277 14.67 -7.21 -25.55
N GLU A 278 13.44 -6.76 -25.73
CA GLU A 278 13.01 -5.75 -26.70
C GLU A 278 12.99 -4.35 -26.08
N GLY A 279 13.13 -4.24 -24.75
CA GLY A 279 13.10 -2.98 -23.99
C GLY A 279 11.77 -2.70 -23.30
N ASP A 280 10.75 -3.54 -23.50
CA ASP A 280 9.42 -3.33 -22.94
C ASP A 280 9.37 -3.71 -21.47
N ILE A 281 8.60 -2.95 -20.71
CA ILE A 281 8.38 -3.12 -19.27
C ILE A 281 7.09 -3.90 -19.02
N TRP A 282 6.07 -3.62 -19.81
CA TRP A 282 4.76 -4.22 -19.72
C TRP A 282 4.53 -5.16 -20.89
N LYS A 283 4.05 -6.35 -20.57
CA LYS A 283 3.57 -7.32 -21.54
C LYS A 283 2.06 -7.31 -21.55
N ILE A 284 1.48 -7.01 -22.70
CA ILE A 284 0.04 -7.05 -22.92
C ILE A 284 -0.26 -8.28 -23.79
N ILE A 285 -1.26 -9.07 -23.43
CA ILE A 285 -1.69 -10.22 -24.24
C ILE A 285 -3.21 -10.22 -24.34
N ALA A 286 -3.74 -10.10 -25.56
CA ALA A 286 -5.14 -10.42 -25.83
C ALA A 286 -5.29 -11.89 -26.27
N THR A 287 -6.22 -12.60 -25.65
CA THR A 287 -6.56 -13.99 -25.98
C THR A 287 -8.05 -14.12 -26.23
N ARG A 288 -8.41 -14.70 -27.37
CA ARG A 288 -9.80 -15.04 -27.66
C ARG A 288 -10.27 -16.18 -26.75
N ASN A 289 -11.35 -15.97 -26.02
CA ASN A 289 -11.99 -16.98 -25.17
C ASN A 289 -13.35 -17.37 -25.77
N SER A 290 -13.31 -18.33 -26.70
CA SER A 290 -14.50 -18.77 -27.44
C SER A 290 -15.60 -19.38 -26.54
N ASN A 291 -15.23 -19.96 -25.40
CA ASN A 291 -16.20 -20.55 -24.46
C ASN A 291 -17.08 -19.50 -23.79
N ALA A 292 -16.51 -18.32 -23.50
CA ALA A 292 -17.23 -17.20 -22.89
C ALA A 292 -17.75 -16.19 -23.91
N GLN A 293 -17.47 -16.39 -25.21
CA GLN A 293 -17.66 -15.39 -26.26
C GLN A 293 -17.08 -14.04 -25.81
N ALA A 294 -15.80 -14.07 -25.44
CA ALA A 294 -15.08 -12.92 -24.91
C ALA A 294 -13.65 -12.83 -25.43
N TRP A 295 -13.03 -11.68 -25.18
CA TRP A 295 -11.59 -11.49 -25.22
C TRP A 295 -11.07 -11.27 -23.81
N ASP A 296 -10.02 -11.98 -23.45
CA ASP A 296 -9.28 -11.78 -22.21
C ASP A 296 -8.02 -10.98 -22.55
N ILE A 297 -7.91 -9.75 -22.06
CA ILE A 297 -6.69 -8.93 -22.12
C ILE A 297 -5.98 -9.09 -20.77
N GLU A 298 -4.71 -9.49 -20.80
CA GLU A 298 -3.87 -9.54 -19.62
C GLU A 298 -2.71 -8.55 -19.74
N ILE A 299 -2.54 -7.71 -18.72
CA ILE A 299 -1.50 -6.70 -18.60
C ILE A 299 -0.54 -7.17 -17.49
N MET A 300 0.74 -7.27 -17.80
CA MET A 300 1.73 -7.89 -16.92
C MET A 300 3.04 -7.12 -16.85
N THR A 301 3.68 -7.11 -15.69
CA THR A 301 5.07 -6.64 -15.54
C THR A 301 5.75 -7.35 -14.38
N THR A 302 7.07 -7.21 -14.28
CA THR A 302 7.84 -7.68 -13.12
C THR A 302 8.61 -6.51 -12.52
N VAL A 303 8.45 -6.33 -11.20
CA VAL A 303 9.07 -5.25 -10.44
C VAL A 303 9.83 -5.83 -9.26
N ASP A 304 11.08 -5.42 -9.09
CA ASP A 304 11.88 -5.74 -7.91
C ASP A 304 11.76 -4.65 -6.86
N ILE A 305 11.71 -5.04 -5.59
CA ILE A 305 11.61 -4.07 -4.49
C ILE A 305 13.00 -3.85 -3.92
N VAL A 306 13.62 -2.74 -4.33
CA VAL A 306 15.01 -2.34 -3.99
C VAL A 306 15.13 -1.60 -2.68
N ALA A 307 14.04 -1.50 -1.93
CA ALA A 307 13.96 -0.75 -0.70
C ALA A 307 14.85 -1.25 0.47
N ASN A 308 15.69 -2.28 0.33
CA ASN A 308 16.49 -2.81 1.44
C ASN A 308 17.82 -2.05 1.60
N GLY A 309 17.77 -0.86 2.19
CA GLY A 309 18.98 -0.16 2.64
C GLY A 309 19.75 -1.03 3.64
N LYS A 310 21.07 -1.13 3.50
CA LYS A 310 21.94 -1.84 4.43
C LYS A 310 23.13 -0.97 4.80
N VAL A 311 23.56 -1.02 6.05
CA VAL A 311 24.78 -0.36 6.54
C VAL A 311 25.78 -1.40 7.00
N LYS A 312 27.07 -1.14 6.75
CA LYS A 312 28.17 -1.88 7.37
C LYS A 312 28.39 -1.36 8.78
N VAL A 313 28.07 -2.14 9.80
CA VAL A 313 28.35 -1.83 11.21
C VAL A 313 29.74 -2.31 11.57
N LYS A 314 30.46 -1.54 12.39
CA LYS A 314 31.83 -1.90 12.81
C LYS A 314 32.31 -1.21 14.09
N LEU A 315 32.33 -1.90 15.23
CA LEU A 315 33.34 -1.72 16.29
C LEU A 315 33.25 -2.79 17.39
N THR A 316 34.36 -3.49 17.66
CA THR A 316 34.65 -4.22 18.90
C THR A 316 36.07 -3.89 19.38
N GLU A 317 36.40 -4.16 20.66
CA GLU A 317 37.72 -3.89 21.27
C GLU A 317 38.91 -4.49 20.50
N ASP A 318 38.70 -5.59 19.76
CA ASP A 318 39.73 -6.33 19.01
C ASP A 318 39.86 -5.93 17.53
N GLY A 319 39.09 -4.93 17.07
CA GLY A 319 39.19 -4.36 15.73
C GLY A 319 38.03 -4.69 14.79
N LEU A 320 38.32 -4.64 13.49
CA LEU A 320 37.33 -4.43 12.44
C LEU A 320 36.55 -5.75 12.07
N GLN A 321 35.32 -5.99 12.61
CA GLN A 321 34.28 -6.88 11.98
C GLN A 321 33.18 -6.19 11.13
N THR A 322 32.88 -6.68 9.92
CA THR A 322 31.91 -6.09 8.96
C THR A 322 30.59 -6.86 8.99
N GLU A 323 29.54 -6.31 9.58
CA GLU A 323 28.19 -6.89 9.52
C GLU A 323 27.23 -5.98 8.75
N THR A 324 26.41 -6.57 7.89
CA THR A 324 25.42 -5.88 7.06
C THR A 324 24.08 -5.85 7.81
N VAL A 325 23.64 -4.68 8.25
CA VAL A 325 22.38 -4.48 8.99
C VAL A 325 21.39 -3.68 8.15
N ALA A 326 20.11 -4.04 8.17
CA ALA A 326 19.07 -3.28 7.48
C ALA A 326 18.98 -1.86 8.04
N PHE A 327 18.89 -0.88 7.15
CA PHE A 327 18.71 0.53 7.45
C PHE A 327 17.29 0.93 7.03
N PRO A 328 16.47 1.44 7.96
CA PRO A 328 15.12 1.85 7.63
C PRO A 328 15.13 3.11 6.77
N MET A 329 14.76 2.99 5.50
CA MET A 329 14.67 4.12 4.57
C MET A 329 13.22 4.54 4.33
N ILE A 330 12.29 3.59 4.48
CA ILE A 330 10.87 3.82 4.29
C ILE A 330 10.23 3.98 5.66
N THR A 331 9.37 4.98 5.77
CA THR A 331 8.55 5.14 6.97
C THR A 331 7.13 4.72 6.66
N ASN A 332 6.53 3.84 7.48
CA ASN A 332 5.13 3.46 7.41
C ASN A 332 4.39 3.94 8.66
N VAL A 333 3.44 4.85 8.48
CA VAL A 333 2.53 5.33 9.53
C VAL A 333 1.21 4.56 9.43
N LYS A 334 1.00 3.61 10.34
CA LYS A 334 -0.25 2.85 10.45
C LYS A 334 -1.27 3.61 11.28
N LEU A 335 -2.40 3.94 10.66
CA LEU A 335 -3.50 4.62 11.34
C LEU A 335 -4.44 3.62 12.02
N PHE A 336 -4.78 3.86 13.29
CA PHE A 336 -5.76 3.06 14.02
C PHE A 336 -6.87 3.91 14.64
N THR A 337 -8.07 3.31 14.76
CA THR A 337 -9.20 3.89 15.49
C THR A 337 -9.25 3.26 16.87
N PRO A 338 -8.99 4.00 17.96
CA PRO A 338 -8.96 3.46 19.31
C PRO A 338 -10.36 3.02 19.76
N VAL A 339 -10.40 2.04 20.67
CA VAL A 339 -11.64 1.70 21.37
C VAL A 339 -11.99 2.84 22.33
N SER A 340 -13.28 3.16 22.44
CA SER A 340 -13.82 4.15 23.37
C SER A 340 -14.78 3.55 24.40
N GLY A 341 -15.12 2.27 24.29
CA GLY A 341 -16.01 1.60 25.24
C GLY A 341 -16.37 0.17 24.88
N VAL A 342 -16.93 -0.54 25.87
CA VAL A 342 -17.59 -1.84 25.68
C VAL A 342 -18.88 -1.88 26.50
N SER A 343 -19.96 -2.37 25.92
CA SER A 343 -21.26 -2.52 26.58
C SER A 343 -21.80 -3.93 26.46
N LEU A 344 -22.66 -4.34 27.39
CA LEU A 344 -23.34 -5.64 27.40
C LEU A 344 -24.84 -5.47 27.19
N LYS A 345 -25.47 -6.41 26.51
CA LYS A 345 -26.92 -6.38 26.25
C LYS A 345 -27.76 -6.41 27.52
N VAL A 346 -27.33 -7.18 28.52
CA VAL A 346 -28.00 -7.28 29.83
C VAL A 346 -27.00 -7.11 30.97
N SER A 347 -27.46 -6.55 32.09
CA SER A 347 -26.71 -6.38 33.34
C SER A 347 -26.90 -7.53 34.34
N SER A 348 -27.91 -8.38 34.14
CA SER A 348 -28.13 -9.59 34.95
C SER A 348 -28.86 -10.69 34.18
N LYS A 349 -28.62 -11.95 34.57
CA LYS A 349 -29.31 -13.12 34.01
C LYS A 349 -29.50 -14.22 35.05
N ASP A 350 -30.72 -14.71 35.19
CA ASP A 350 -31.00 -15.98 35.88
C ASP A 350 -30.75 -17.16 34.92
N LEU A 351 -30.03 -18.18 35.40
CA LEU A 351 -29.61 -19.34 34.62
C LEU A 351 -29.76 -20.61 35.45
N ALA A 352 -30.48 -21.62 34.95
CA ALA A 352 -30.54 -22.91 35.65
C ALA A 352 -29.18 -23.62 35.63
N VAL A 353 -28.88 -24.42 36.66
CA VAL A 353 -27.70 -25.31 36.65
C VAL A 353 -27.68 -26.17 35.38
N GLY A 354 -26.55 -26.21 34.69
CA GLY A 354 -26.34 -26.94 33.44
C GLY A 354 -26.72 -26.16 32.18
N ALA A 355 -27.51 -25.10 32.28
CA ALA A 355 -27.87 -24.25 31.15
C ALA A 355 -26.73 -23.31 30.75
N SER A 356 -26.77 -22.85 29.49
CA SER A 356 -25.82 -21.89 28.94
C SER A 356 -26.52 -20.63 28.42
N TYR A 357 -25.83 -19.50 28.50
CA TYR A 357 -26.30 -18.21 28.00
C TYR A 357 -25.14 -17.40 27.43
N SER A 358 -25.32 -16.82 26.24
CA SER A 358 -24.36 -15.90 25.64
C SER A 358 -24.88 -14.47 25.72
N ASN A 359 -24.13 -13.60 26.40
CA ASN A 359 -24.42 -12.17 26.45
C ASN A 359 -23.66 -11.46 25.32
N ALA A 360 -24.36 -10.68 24.50
CA ALA A 360 -23.72 -9.95 23.42
C ALA A 360 -22.95 -8.74 24.00
N ALA A 361 -21.66 -8.66 23.67
CA ALA A 361 -20.82 -7.49 23.93
C ALA A 361 -20.72 -6.65 22.65
N THR A 362 -20.78 -5.33 22.81
CA THR A 362 -20.63 -4.37 21.72
C THR A 362 -19.47 -3.43 22.05
N VAL A 363 -18.45 -3.42 21.20
CA VAL A 363 -17.31 -2.50 21.29
C VAL A 363 -17.65 -1.22 20.53
N SER A 364 -17.30 -0.07 21.11
CA SER A 364 -17.47 1.24 20.48
C SER A 364 -16.12 1.92 20.25
N PRO A 365 -15.94 2.66 19.15
CA PRO A 365 -16.85 2.74 18.01
C PRO A 365 -16.86 1.43 17.20
N ALA A 366 -17.89 1.24 16.35
CA ALA A 366 -18.07 0.01 15.57
C ALA A 366 -16.95 -0.23 14.52
N ASN A 367 -16.19 0.81 14.20
CA ASN A 367 -15.03 0.77 13.31
C ASN A 367 -13.69 0.84 14.06
N ALA A 368 -13.66 0.56 15.37
CA ALA A 368 -12.40 0.45 16.11
C ALA A 368 -11.50 -0.61 15.46
N THR A 369 -10.19 -0.35 15.42
CA THR A 369 -9.21 -1.20 14.74
C THR A 369 -9.03 -2.54 15.46
N ASN A 370 -9.05 -2.55 16.79
CA ASN A 370 -8.98 -3.76 17.61
C ASN A 370 -10.26 -3.94 18.44
N GLN A 371 -11.18 -4.75 17.96
CA GLN A 371 -12.44 -5.07 18.65
C GLN A 371 -12.35 -6.34 19.51
N SER A 372 -11.14 -6.87 19.71
CA SER A 372 -10.95 -8.09 20.49
C SER A 372 -11.32 -7.84 21.95
N ILE A 373 -12.01 -8.81 22.54
CA ILE A 373 -12.47 -8.76 23.94
C ILE A 373 -12.12 -10.05 24.66
N THR A 374 -11.91 -9.95 25.97
CA THR A 374 -11.63 -11.08 26.84
C THR A 374 -12.72 -11.20 27.91
N TRP A 375 -13.15 -12.44 28.17
CA TRP A 375 -14.18 -12.74 29.16
C TRP A 375 -13.57 -13.42 30.38
N THR A 376 -14.03 -13.02 31.55
CA THR A 376 -13.61 -13.58 32.83
C THR A 376 -14.83 -13.80 33.74
N THR A 377 -14.72 -14.76 34.66
CA THR A 377 -15.72 -15.02 35.69
C THR A 377 -15.09 -14.75 37.06
N SER A 378 -15.86 -14.16 37.97
CA SER A 378 -15.42 -13.97 39.36
C SER A 378 -15.35 -15.29 40.14
N ASP A 379 -16.10 -16.30 39.72
CA ASP A 379 -16.15 -17.62 40.38
C ASP A 379 -16.44 -18.73 39.36
N SER A 380 -15.38 -19.41 38.94
CA SER A 380 -15.45 -20.53 37.99
C SER A 380 -16.09 -21.79 38.56
N SER A 381 -16.29 -21.88 39.88
CA SER A 381 -17.02 -22.98 40.51
C SER A 381 -18.54 -22.80 40.42
N VAL A 382 -19.02 -21.56 40.27
CA VAL A 382 -20.44 -21.20 40.12
C VAL A 382 -20.83 -21.11 38.65
N ALA A 383 -20.06 -20.38 37.84
CA ALA A 383 -20.29 -20.27 36.40
C ALA A 383 -18.97 -20.08 35.63
N THR A 384 -18.83 -20.80 34.51
CA THR A 384 -17.69 -20.65 33.59
C THR A 384 -18.08 -19.85 32.37
N VAL A 385 -17.12 -19.14 31.77
CA VAL A 385 -17.32 -18.37 30.53
C VAL A 385 -16.31 -18.83 29.47
N SER A 386 -16.77 -19.04 28.24
CA SER A 386 -15.90 -19.36 27.10
C SER A 386 -15.23 -18.10 26.54
N PRO A 387 -14.16 -18.24 25.71
CA PRO A 387 -13.57 -17.11 24.98
C PRO A 387 -14.58 -16.36 24.08
N THR A 388 -15.64 -17.05 23.64
CA THR A 388 -16.72 -16.48 22.82
C THR A 388 -17.85 -15.84 23.64
N GLY A 389 -17.73 -15.76 24.97
CA GLY A 389 -18.73 -15.14 25.85
C GLY A 389 -19.93 -16.02 26.20
N SER A 390 -19.86 -17.34 25.96
CA SER A 390 -20.89 -18.29 26.38
C SER A 390 -20.65 -18.71 27.83
N VAL A 391 -21.63 -18.42 28.69
CA VAL A 391 -21.58 -18.70 30.12
C VAL A 391 -22.38 -19.94 30.44
N LYS A 392 -21.82 -20.86 31.23
CA LYS A 392 -22.49 -22.08 31.70
C LYS A 392 -22.63 -22.05 33.22
N GLY A 393 -23.85 -22.27 33.72
CA GLY A 393 -24.11 -22.42 35.15
C GLY A 393 -23.68 -23.80 35.64
N LEU A 394 -22.84 -23.86 36.67
CA LEU A 394 -22.33 -25.12 37.24
C LEU A 394 -22.94 -25.43 38.61
N LYS A 395 -23.07 -24.43 39.47
CA LYS A 395 -23.57 -24.57 40.84
C LYS A 395 -24.42 -23.38 41.22
N VAL A 396 -25.46 -23.61 42.03
CA VAL A 396 -26.29 -22.54 42.59
C VAL A 396 -25.43 -21.50 43.30
N GLY A 397 -25.60 -20.23 42.94
CA GLY A 397 -24.77 -19.14 43.43
C GLY A 397 -24.80 -17.94 42.49
N LYS A 398 -24.02 -16.91 42.81
CA LYS A 398 -23.86 -15.72 41.97
C LYS A 398 -22.42 -15.62 41.48
N ALA A 399 -22.24 -15.43 40.18
CA ALA A 399 -20.96 -15.12 39.57
C ALA A 399 -21.08 -13.83 38.77
N THR A 400 -20.06 -12.99 38.81
CA THR A 400 -19.97 -11.81 37.95
C THR A 400 -19.13 -12.17 36.74
N ILE A 401 -19.68 -11.95 35.56
CA ILE A 401 -19.01 -12.17 34.30
C ILE A 401 -18.57 -10.81 33.78
N LYS A 402 -17.27 -10.64 33.53
CA LYS A 402 -16.66 -9.40 33.08
C LYS A 402 -16.08 -9.56 31.68
N VAL A 403 -16.40 -8.60 30.81
CA VAL A 403 -15.75 -8.42 29.51
C VAL A 403 -14.78 -7.26 29.59
N THR A 404 -13.57 -7.42 29.04
CA THR A 404 -12.54 -6.38 28.97
C THR A 404 -12.05 -6.27 27.54
N THR A 405 -11.86 -5.05 27.04
CA THR A 405 -11.24 -4.83 25.71
C THR A 405 -9.78 -5.31 25.73
N ALA A 406 -9.26 -5.75 24.59
CA ALA A 406 -7.90 -6.28 24.50
C ALA A 406 -6.82 -5.26 24.93
N GLU A 407 -7.08 -3.98 24.66
CA GLU A 407 -6.23 -2.85 25.08
C GLU A 407 -6.31 -2.55 26.58
N GLY A 408 -7.19 -3.24 27.33
CA GLY A 408 -7.32 -3.15 28.79
C GLY A 408 -8.04 -1.89 29.30
N GLY A 409 -8.30 -0.90 28.44
CA GLY A 409 -8.85 0.41 28.83
C GLY A 409 -10.34 0.42 29.19
N PHE A 410 -11.16 -0.55 28.72
CA PHE A 410 -12.61 -0.57 28.97
C PHE A 410 -13.10 -1.93 29.42
N SER A 411 -14.07 -1.93 30.35
CA SER A 411 -14.73 -3.16 30.80
C SER A 411 -16.19 -2.95 31.13
N ALA A 412 -16.96 -4.02 30.97
CA ALA A 412 -18.35 -4.11 31.39
C ALA A 412 -18.57 -5.45 32.11
N SER A 413 -19.55 -5.51 33.00
CA SER A 413 -19.85 -6.72 33.75
C SER A 413 -21.35 -6.93 33.91
N TYR A 414 -21.75 -8.20 34.03
CA TYR A 414 -23.12 -8.57 34.35
C TYR A 414 -23.14 -9.72 35.36
N THR A 415 -24.19 -9.78 36.17
CA THR A 415 -24.35 -10.83 37.20
C THR A 415 -25.11 -12.02 36.64
N VAL A 416 -24.56 -13.22 36.80
CA VAL A 416 -25.24 -14.49 36.55
C VAL A 416 -25.65 -15.07 37.89
N ASN A 417 -26.96 -15.26 38.05
CA ASN A 417 -27.54 -15.91 39.21
C ASN A 417 -27.96 -17.32 38.82
N VAL A 418 -27.21 -18.32 39.30
CA VAL A 418 -27.45 -19.71 38.98
C VAL A 418 -28.49 -20.27 39.93
N THR A 419 -29.63 -20.70 39.41
CA THR A 419 -30.74 -21.28 40.18
C THR A 419 -30.74 -22.80 40.04
N ALA A 420 -31.41 -23.50 40.96
CA ALA A 420 -31.62 -24.94 40.84
C ALA A 420 -32.28 -25.28 39.48
N ALA A 421 -31.93 -26.44 38.92
CA ALA A 421 -32.65 -26.96 37.77
C ALA A 421 -34.11 -27.19 38.17
N ALA A 422 -35.03 -26.77 37.29
CA ALA A 422 -36.47 -26.97 37.47
C ALA A 422 -36.85 -28.45 37.32
#